data_AF-A0A0X6ZVY7-F1
#
_entry.id   AF-A0A0X6ZVY7-F1
#
_cell.length_a   1.000
_cell.length_b   1.000
_cell.length_c   1.000
_cell.angle_alpha   90.00
_cell.angle_beta   90.00
_cell.angle_gamma   90.00
#
_symmetry.space_group_name_H-M   'P 1'
#
loop_
_entity.id
_entity.type
_entity.pdbx_description
1 polymer ?
#
loop_
_entity_poly.entity_id
_entity_poly.type
_entity_poly.pdbx_seq_one_letter_code
_entity_poly.pdbx_strand_id
1 'polypeptide(L)'
;MFKELAMLIPSVKRMRDDLERRVEEAKKNASSPFFHYTSIFDAIDVMNRYAAAKLTPSEGHLTNFLGVRIAPDFFPGILDGKAGQIETIPIPANWHADIAEWAAALRAVDIAGNKFRIIELGCGWGCWLNNTGVAARSTGREVEMIGVEGDTGHVEFANRAMADNGFSNQEFRIIHGIAAPQDGYALFPVVKNAGATWGSEPVINATPEQRAEAVQAGGYIELPAYSLSSLANDEPVDLLHIDIQGGEADFVASALSDLNKLVRYIVIGTHSRQIEGRILETLLAAGWQLEMERPAIVGIVDGRPAIQVDGVQGWRNPNLTLP
;
A
#
# COMPACT_ATOMS: atom_id res chain seq x y z
N MET A 1 -3.70 -3.15 -60.22
CA MET A 1 -2.36 -2.97 -59.61
C MET A 1 -2.23 -1.66 -58.83
N PHE A 2 -2.50 -0.46 -59.38
CA PHE A 2 -2.34 0.81 -58.64
C PHE A 2 -3.37 1.08 -57.51
N LYS A 3 -4.60 0.55 -57.60
CA LYS A 3 -5.63 0.73 -56.56
C LYS A 3 -5.40 -0.08 -55.27
N GLU A 4 -4.73 -1.22 -55.35
CA GLU A 4 -4.43 -2.07 -54.18
C GLU A 4 -3.28 -1.49 -53.35
N LEU A 5 -2.23 -0.94 -53.99
CA LEU A 5 -1.15 -0.24 -53.30
C LEU A 5 -1.65 0.97 -52.49
N ALA A 6 -2.65 1.70 -53.01
CA ALA A 6 -3.20 2.89 -52.35
C ALA A 6 -3.97 2.58 -51.05
N MET A 7 -4.55 1.37 -50.93
CA MET A 7 -5.24 0.93 -49.70
C MET A 7 -4.28 0.36 -48.63
N LEU A 8 -3.08 -0.08 -49.02
CA LEU A 8 -2.03 -0.55 -48.11
C LEU A 8 -1.30 0.60 -47.40
N ILE A 9 -1.20 1.78 -48.01
CA ILE A 9 -0.45 2.93 -47.45
C ILE A 9 -1.05 3.44 -46.11
N PRO A 10 -2.38 3.58 -45.95
CA PRO A 10 -2.98 3.95 -44.66
C PRO A 10 -2.80 2.91 -43.56
N SER A 11 -2.79 1.61 -43.89
CA SER A 11 -2.62 0.55 -42.88
C SER A 11 -1.17 0.42 -42.42
N VAL A 12 -0.21 0.57 -43.35
CA VAL A 12 1.22 0.59 -43.04
C VAL A 12 1.59 1.81 -42.19
N LYS A 13 1.01 2.99 -42.49
CA LYS A 13 1.20 4.18 -41.66
C LYS A 13 0.67 3.97 -40.23
N ARG A 14 -0.54 3.43 -40.09
CA ARG A 14 -1.13 3.13 -38.77
C ARG A 14 -0.32 2.11 -37.98
N MET A 15 0.23 1.07 -38.62
CA MET A 15 1.14 0.12 -37.99
C MET A 15 2.46 0.77 -37.56
N ARG A 16 3.02 1.66 -38.38
CA ARG A 16 4.25 2.39 -38.05
C ARG A 16 4.05 3.32 -36.86
N ASP A 17 2.95 4.09 -36.86
CA ASP A 17 2.61 5.00 -35.77
C ASP A 17 2.34 4.22 -34.46
N ASP A 18 1.73 3.03 -34.54
CA ASP A 18 1.55 2.14 -33.38
C ASP A 18 2.87 1.57 -32.86
N LEU A 19 3.77 1.17 -33.77
CA LEU A 19 5.10 0.69 -33.42
C LEU A 19 5.96 1.80 -32.80
N GLU A 20 5.92 3.01 -33.36
CA GLU A 20 6.63 4.19 -32.83
C GLU A 20 6.13 4.53 -31.41
N ARG A 21 4.81 4.51 -31.19
CA ARG A 21 4.23 4.69 -29.85
C ARG A 21 4.67 3.61 -28.87
N ARG A 22 4.64 2.33 -29.26
CA ARG A 22 5.11 1.21 -28.42
C ARG A 22 6.60 1.32 -28.11
N VAL A 23 7.41 1.77 -29.06
CA VAL A 23 8.85 1.99 -28.85
C VAL A 23 9.09 3.15 -27.90
N GLU A 24 8.31 4.23 -28.00
CA GLU A 24 8.43 5.38 -27.10
C GLU A 24 7.94 5.05 -25.68
N GLU A 25 6.84 4.30 -25.55
CA GLU A 25 6.39 3.72 -24.28
C GLU A 25 7.45 2.78 -23.70
N ALA A 26 8.04 1.90 -24.51
CA ALA A 26 9.10 1.00 -24.05
C ALA A 26 10.36 1.75 -23.58
N LYS A 27 10.75 2.84 -24.26
CA LYS A 27 11.86 3.70 -23.83
C LYS A 27 11.55 4.44 -22.53
N LYS A 28 10.35 5.02 -22.44
CA LYS A 28 9.87 5.71 -21.24
C LYS A 28 9.83 4.75 -20.04
N ASN A 29 9.37 3.52 -20.27
CA ASN A 29 9.38 2.44 -19.30
C ASN A 29 10.82 2.06 -18.92
N ALA A 30 11.72 1.85 -19.88
CA ALA A 30 13.12 1.52 -19.59
C ALA A 30 13.88 2.61 -18.79
N SER A 31 13.41 3.87 -18.82
CA SER A 31 13.95 4.98 -18.03
C SER A 31 13.21 5.28 -16.72
N SER A 32 12.14 4.53 -16.41
CA SER A 32 11.33 4.80 -15.22
C SER A 32 12.11 4.44 -13.95
N PRO A 33 12.15 5.32 -12.93
CA PRO A 33 12.85 5.04 -11.68
C PRO A 33 12.21 3.87 -10.91
N PHE A 34 10.97 3.51 -11.23
CA PHE A 34 10.26 2.38 -10.64
C PHE A 34 10.76 1.00 -11.11
N PHE A 35 11.66 0.93 -12.09
CA PHE A 35 12.43 -0.29 -12.37
C PHE A 35 13.71 -0.42 -11.52
N HIS A 36 14.04 0.57 -10.69
CA HIS A 36 15.20 0.55 -9.80
C HIS A 36 14.82 0.03 -8.41
N TYR A 37 14.36 -1.21 -8.35
CA TYR A 37 14.16 -1.96 -7.10
C TYR A 37 15.12 -3.16 -7.05
N THR A 38 15.34 -3.68 -5.84
CA THR A 38 16.09 -4.91 -5.58
C THR A 38 15.14 -5.93 -4.97
N SER A 39 15.15 -7.16 -5.48
CA SER A 39 14.35 -8.25 -4.89
C SER A 39 15.07 -9.58 -4.99
N ILE A 40 14.77 -10.48 -4.05
CA ILE A 40 15.23 -11.88 -4.08
C ILE A 40 14.27 -12.80 -4.84
N PHE A 41 13.13 -12.29 -5.31
CA PHE A 41 12.14 -13.01 -6.08
C PHE A 41 11.79 -12.25 -7.37
N ASP A 42 11.16 -12.92 -8.33
CA ASP A 42 10.70 -12.28 -9.57
C ASP A 42 9.42 -11.48 -9.29
N ALA A 43 9.58 -10.17 -9.10
CA ALA A 43 8.51 -9.26 -8.73
C ALA A 43 7.41 -9.17 -9.80
N ILE A 44 7.81 -9.15 -11.07
CA ILE A 44 6.87 -9.06 -12.19
C ILE A 44 6.11 -10.37 -12.33
N ASP A 45 6.77 -11.52 -12.17
CA ASP A 45 6.08 -12.83 -12.18
C ASP A 45 5.05 -12.93 -11.05
N VAL A 46 5.40 -12.52 -9.82
CA VAL A 46 4.44 -12.46 -8.69
C VAL A 46 3.18 -11.67 -9.07
N MET A 47 3.34 -10.46 -9.62
CA MET A 47 2.20 -9.64 -10.04
C MET A 47 1.36 -10.32 -11.14
N ASN A 48 2.01 -10.96 -12.11
CA ASN A 48 1.32 -11.67 -13.19
C ASN A 48 0.52 -12.88 -12.69
N ARG A 49 1.01 -13.63 -11.69
CA ARG A 49 0.31 -14.79 -11.13
C ARG A 49 -1.04 -14.44 -10.53
N TYR A 50 -1.17 -13.25 -9.95
CA TYR A 50 -2.41 -12.79 -9.32
C TYR A 50 -3.32 -11.96 -10.23
N ALA A 51 -2.85 -11.60 -11.43
CA ALA A 51 -3.68 -10.87 -12.38
C ALA A 51 -4.94 -11.69 -12.73
N ALA A 52 -6.10 -11.07 -12.58
CA ALA A 52 -7.37 -11.75 -12.79
C ALA A 52 -7.53 -12.15 -14.27
N ALA A 53 -7.79 -13.44 -14.51
CA ALA A 53 -7.93 -13.97 -15.87
C ALA A 53 -9.11 -13.37 -16.64
N LYS A 54 -10.14 -12.91 -15.93
CA LYS A 54 -11.31 -12.24 -16.51
C LYS A 54 -11.77 -11.10 -15.61
N LEU A 55 -11.82 -9.91 -16.18
CA LEU A 55 -12.27 -8.69 -15.51
C LEU A 55 -13.52 -8.16 -16.20
N THR A 56 -14.45 -7.64 -15.39
CA THR A 56 -15.65 -6.96 -15.87
C THR A 56 -15.59 -5.51 -15.42
N PRO A 57 -15.79 -4.53 -16.34
CA PRO A 57 -15.86 -3.13 -15.95
C PRO A 57 -17.01 -2.89 -14.97
N SER A 58 -16.81 -1.96 -14.03
CA SER A 58 -17.86 -1.51 -13.11
C SER A 58 -18.18 -0.05 -13.38
N GLU A 59 -19.42 0.26 -13.77
CA GLU A 59 -19.84 1.60 -14.22
C GLU A 59 -19.47 2.72 -13.21
N GLY A 60 -19.51 2.43 -11.91
CA GLY A 60 -19.19 3.40 -10.84
C GLY A 60 -17.75 3.35 -10.32
N HIS A 61 -16.89 2.44 -10.82
CA HIS A 61 -15.57 2.21 -10.24
C HIS A 61 -14.47 2.12 -11.29
N LEU A 62 -13.25 2.45 -10.91
CA LEU A 62 -12.07 1.94 -11.57
C LEU A 62 -11.83 0.51 -11.06
N THR A 63 -11.70 -0.46 -11.96
CA THR A 63 -11.35 -1.84 -11.58
C THR A 63 -9.88 -2.07 -11.85
N ASN A 64 -9.08 -2.49 -10.86
CA ASN A 64 -7.67 -2.79 -11.11
C ASN A 64 -7.42 -4.20 -11.67
N PHE A 65 -6.16 -4.55 -11.92
CA PHE A 65 -5.75 -5.82 -12.51
C PHE A 65 -6.06 -7.07 -11.65
N LEU A 66 -6.31 -6.90 -10.35
CA LEU A 66 -6.76 -7.97 -9.44
C LEU A 66 -8.29 -8.13 -9.43
N GLY A 67 -9.02 -7.13 -9.95
CA GLY A 67 -10.47 -7.06 -9.89
C GLY A 67 -11.00 -6.22 -8.71
N VAL A 68 -10.13 -5.51 -7.99
CA VAL A 68 -10.55 -4.58 -6.94
C VAL A 68 -11.24 -3.38 -7.57
N ARG A 69 -12.42 -3.05 -7.05
CA ARG A 69 -13.23 -1.88 -7.39
C ARG A 69 -12.84 -0.71 -6.50
N ILE A 70 -12.51 0.41 -7.13
CA ILE A 70 -12.04 1.64 -6.49
C ILE A 70 -12.97 2.77 -6.90
N ALA A 71 -13.60 3.41 -5.92
CA ALA A 71 -14.48 4.55 -6.17
C ALA A 71 -13.64 5.79 -6.51
N PRO A 72 -13.84 6.45 -7.67
CA PRO A 72 -13.01 7.57 -8.10
C PRO A 72 -13.00 8.77 -7.13
N ASP A 73 -14.07 8.96 -6.37
CA ASP A 73 -14.21 10.03 -5.39
C ASP A 73 -13.34 9.84 -4.13
N PHE A 74 -12.69 8.68 -3.96
CA PHE A 74 -11.60 8.54 -3.00
C PHE A 74 -10.40 9.45 -3.34
N PHE A 75 -10.16 9.70 -4.63
CA PHE A 75 -9.02 10.47 -5.12
C PHE A 75 -9.44 11.47 -6.20
N PRO A 76 -10.21 12.51 -5.82
CA PRO A 76 -10.67 13.52 -6.76
C PRO A 76 -9.47 14.22 -7.44
N GLY A 77 -9.57 14.42 -8.75
CA GLY A 77 -8.50 14.97 -9.60
C GLY A 77 -7.50 13.94 -10.12
N ILE A 78 -7.30 12.82 -9.42
CA ILE A 78 -6.43 11.71 -9.89
C ILE A 78 -7.26 10.70 -10.69
N LEU A 79 -8.43 10.33 -10.16
CA LEU A 79 -9.29 9.28 -10.74
C LEU A 79 -10.50 9.82 -11.52
N ASP A 80 -10.56 11.13 -11.75
CA ASP A 80 -11.65 11.75 -12.51
C ASP A 80 -11.82 11.10 -13.89
N GLY A 81 -13.05 10.67 -14.20
CA GLY A 81 -13.39 10.01 -15.47
C GLY A 81 -12.86 8.58 -15.62
N LYS A 82 -12.31 7.97 -14.57
CA LYS A 82 -11.82 6.57 -14.58
C LYS A 82 -12.89 5.52 -14.30
N ALA A 83 -14.09 5.93 -13.89
CA ALA A 83 -15.22 5.02 -13.67
C ALA A 83 -15.53 4.20 -14.95
N GLY A 84 -15.79 2.91 -14.80
CA GLY A 84 -16.04 2.00 -15.93
C GLY A 84 -14.79 1.54 -16.67
N GLN A 85 -13.58 1.89 -16.20
CA GLN A 85 -12.33 1.43 -16.80
C GLN A 85 -11.74 0.22 -16.04
N ILE A 86 -10.89 -0.53 -16.71
CA ILE A 86 -10.06 -1.59 -16.12
C ILE A 86 -8.59 -1.19 -16.26
N GLU A 87 -7.85 -1.16 -15.15
CA GLU A 87 -6.39 -1.00 -15.20
C GLU A 87 -5.72 -2.33 -15.56
N THR A 88 -4.74 -2.27 -16.45
CA THR A 88 -3.82 -3.37 -16.69
C THR A 88 -2.84 -3.52 -15.52
N ILE A 89 -2.06 -4.60 -15.53
CA ILE A 89 -1.00 -4.80 -14.55
C ILE A 89 -0.07 -3.57 -14.56
N PRO A 90 0.15 -2.90 -13.40
CA PRO A 90 0.81 -1.61 -13.35
C PRO A 90 2.32 -1.76 -13.40
N ILE A 91 2.85 -2.01 -14.60
CA ILE A 91 4.30 -2.13 -14.85
C ILE A 91 4.76 -0.88 -15.61
N PRO A 92 5.58 0.01 -15.01
CA PRO A 92 6.23 -0.15 -13.70
C PRO A 92 5.48 0.43 -12.48
N ALA A 93 4.41 1.19 -12.69
CA ALA A 93 3.62 1.79 -11.61
C ALA A 93 2.22 2.21 -12.12
N ASN A 94 1.31 2.49 -11.18
CA ASN A 94 0.09 3.25 -11.42
C ASN A 94 0.05 4.51 -10.55
N TRP A 95 -1.15 5.04 -10.32
CA TRP A 95 -1.39 6.29 -9.62
C TRP A 95 -1.14 6.22 -8.10
N HIS A 96 -1.05 5.02 -7.50
CA HIS A 96 -0.88 4.86 -6.06
C HIS A 96 0.23 3.91 -5.63
N ALA A 97 0.79 3.10 -6.53
CA ALA A 97 1.81 2.14 -6.18
C ALA A 97 2.68 1.73 -7.37
N ASP A 98 3.83 1.14 -7.08
CA ASP A 98 4.79 0.61 -8.06
C ASP A 98 5.04 -0.89 -7.94
N ILE A 99 5.87 -1.44 -8.83
CA ILE A 99 6.24 -2.87 -8.85
C ILE A 99 6.66 -3.37 -7.46
N ALA A 100 7.47 -2.60 -6.73
CA ALA A 100 8.06 -3.07 -5.48
C ALA A 100 6.98 -3.22 -4.39
N GLU A 101 6.07 -2.26 -4.28
CA GLU A 101 4.94 -2.33 -3.35
C GLU A 101 3.97 -3.47 -3.70
N TRP A 102 3.53 -3.52 -4.97
CA TRP A 102 2.62 -4.57 -5.45
C TRP A 102 3.19 -5.96 -5.24
N ALA A 103 4.43 -6.17 -5.65
CA ALA A 103 5.05 -7.49 -5.59
C ALA A 103 5.37 -7.89 -4.14
N ALA A 104 5.78 -6.96 -3.26
CA ALA A 104 6.00 -7.28 -1.85
C ALA A 104 4.69 -7.62 -1.11
N ALA A 105 3.60 -6.91 -1.39
CA ALA A 105 2.30 -7.21 -0.77
C ALA A 105 1.75 -8.57 -1.25
N LEU A 106 1.82 -8.85 -2.55
CA LEU A 106 1.38 -10.14 -3.12
C LEU A 106 2.30 -11.31 -2.73
N ARG A 107 3.59 -11.05 -2.51
CA ARG A 107 4.53 -12.03 -1.96
C ARG A 107 4.07 -12.56 -0.60
N ALA A 108 3.48 -11.72 0.25
CA ALA A 108 2.92 -12.17 1.53
C ALA A 108 1.77 -13.15 1.34
N VAL A 109 0.97 -13.02 0.28
CA VAL A 109 -0.10 -13.96 -0.07
C VAL A 109 0.47 -15.30 -0.55
N ASP A 110 1.57 -15.29 -1.33
CA ASP A 110 2.22 -16.53 -1.82
C ASP A 110 2.68 -17.42 -0.66
N ILE A 111 3.21 -16.81 0.40
CA ILE A 111 3.79 -17.52 1.55
C ILE A 111 2.78 -17.77 2.68
N ALA A 112 1.55 -17.28 2.55
CA ALA A 112 0.48 -17.54 3.49
C ALA A 112 -0.15 -18.93 3.28
N GLY A 113 -0.71 -19.47 4.36
CA GLY A 113 -1.33 -20.79 4.38
C GLY A 113 -2.76 -20.76 3.83
N ASN A 114 -3.63 -21.59 4.40
CA ASN A 114 -5.05 -21.65 4.01
C ASN A 114 -5.87 -20.41 4.42
N LYS A 115 -5.35 -19.63 5.36
CA LYS A 115 -5.90 -18.34 5.81
C LYS A 115 -4.84 -17.27 5.60
N PHE A 116 -5.28 -16.09 5.15
CA PHE A 116 -4.46 -14.89 5.00
C PHE A 116 -4.94 -13.82 5.98
N ARG A 117 -4.10 -13.49 6.96
CA ARG A 117 -4.35 -12.44 7.94
C ARG A 117 -3.47 -11.24 7.70
N ILE A 118 -4.08 -10.07 7.50
CA ILE A 118 -3.37 -8.80 7.29
C ILE A 118 -3.76 -7.76 8.34
N ILE A 119 -2.77 -7.00 8.79
CA ILE A 119 -2.96 -5.75 9.52
C ILE A 119 -2.33 -4.62 8.69
N GLU A 120 -3.08 -3.54 8.45
CA GLU A 120 -2.61 -2.35 7.75
C GLU A 120 -2.66 -1.14 8.69
N LEU A 121 -1.49 -0.57 9.01
CA LEU A 121 -1.35 0.61 9.86
C LEU A 121 -1.27 1.85 8.97
N GLY A 122 -2.19 2.81 9.16
CA GLY A 122 -2.39 3.91 8.23
C GLY A 122 -3.07 3.43 6.96
N CYS A 123 -4.24 2.78 7.09
CA CYS A 123 -4.82 2.06 5.96
C CYS A 123 -5.47 2.95 4.91
N GLY A 124 -5.73 4.23 5.19
CA GLY A 124 -6.39 5.13 4.25
C GLY A 124 -7.75 4.56 3.82
N TRP A 125 -7.93 4.31 2.52
CA TRP A 125 -9.13 3.65 1.97
C TRP A 125 -9.09 2.10 2.05
N GLY A 126 -8.13 1.52 2.75
CA GLY A 126 -7.91 0.07 2.84
C GLY A 126 -7.27 -0.50 1.57
N CYS A 127 -6.28 0.20 1.01
CA CYS A 127 -5.64 -0.17 -0.24
C CYS A 127 -5.11 -1.60 -0.21
N TRP A 128 -4.25 -1.91 0.76
CA TRP A 128 -3.60 -3.20 0.82
C TRP A 128 -4.51 -4.28 1.40
N LEU A 129 -5.46 -3.93 2.27
CA LEU A 129 -6.54 -4.83 2.68
C LEU A 129 -7.32 -5.36 1.46
N ASN A 130 -7.84 -4.46 0.61
CA ASN A 130 -8.65 -4.86 -0.54
C ASN A 130 -7.83 -5.67 -1.56
N ASN A 131 -6.62 -5.19 -1.89
CA ASN A 131 -5.78 -5.81 -2.90
C ASN A 131 -5.30 -7.20 -2.50
N THR A 132 -4.73 -7.34 -1.30
CA THR A 132 -4.24 -8.63 -0.83
C THR A 132 -5.38 -9.56 -0.41
N GLY A 133 -6.49 -9.03 0.10
CA GLY A 133 -7.69 -9.80 0.41
C GLY A 133 -8.33 -10.43 -0.84
N VAL A 134 -8.46 -9.67 -1.94
CA VAL A 134 -8.98 -10.19 -3.21
C VAL A 134 -8.02 -11.22 -3.80
N ALA A 135 -6.71 -10.94 -3.77
CA ALA A 135 -5.68 -11.88 -4.21
C ALA A 135 -5.69 -13.18 -3.40
N ALA A 136 -5.87 -13.12 -2.08
CA ALA A 136 -5.96 -14.30 -1.23
C ALA A 136 -7.25 -15.10 -1.54
N ARG A 137 -8.42 -14.45 -1.60
CA ARG A 137 -9.69 -15.13 -1.92
C ARG A 137 -9.69 -15.79 -3.29
N SER A 138 -9.04 -15.19 -4.29
CA SER A 138 -8.96 -15.78 -5.64
C SER A 138 -8.21 -17.12 -5.68
N THR A 139 -7.38 -17.37 -4.67
CA THR A 139 -6.65 -18.64 -4.47
C THR A 139 -7.35 -19.60 -3.50
N GLY A 140 -8.57 -19.30 -3.07
CA GLY A 140 -9.36 -20.14 -2.17
C GLY A 140 -9.00 -20.00 -0.69
N ARG A 141 -8.24 -18.97 -0.30
CA ARG A 141 -7.89 -18.72 1.10
C ARG A 141 -9.01 -17.98 1.84
N GLU A 142 -9.17 -18.30 3.12
CA GLU A 142 -9.93 -17.46 4.04
C GLU A 142 -9.16 -16.17 4.32
N VAL A 143 -9.87 -15.08 4.63
CA VAL A 143 -9.24 -13.77 4.89
C VAL A 143 -9.67 -13.19 6.23
N GLU A 144 -8.74 -12.54 6.91
CA GLU A 144 -9.01 -11.70 8.07
C GLU A 144 -8.20 -10.41 7.96
N MET A 145 -8.88 -9.27 7.89
CA MET A 145 -8.29 -7.98 7.53
C MET A 145 -8.55 -6.94 8.61
N ILE A 146 -7.50 -6.26 9.04
CA ILE A 146 -7.58 -5.28 10.12
C ILE A 146 -6.92 -3.99 9.64
N GLY A 147 -7.71 -2.93 9.47
CA GLY A 147 -7.21 -1.59 9.15
C GLY A 147 -7.21 -0.68 10.37
N VAL A 148 -6.16 0.12 10.53
CA VAL A 148 -6.09 1.19 11.53
C VAL A 148 -5.89 2.52 10.82
N GLU A 149 -6.77 3.48 11.08
CA GLU A 149 -6.77 4.79 10.43
C GLU A 149 -7.17 5.89 11.41
N GLY A 150 -6.46 7.03 11.36
CA GLY A 150 -6.67 8.17 12.25
C GLY A 150 -7.69 9.18 11.71
N ASP A 151 -7.81 9.32 10.39
CA ASP A 151 -8.77 10.23 9.77
C ASP A 151 -10.16 9.58 9.63
N THR A 152 -11.20 10.27 10.12
CA THR A 152 -12.57 9.76 10.05
C THR A 152 -13.08 9.60 8.62
N GLY A 153 -12.71 10.49 7.70
CA GLY A 153 -13.10 10.38 6.29
C GLY A 153 -12.44 9.18 5.60
N HIS A 154 -11.17 8.91 5.91
CA HIS A 154 -10.47 7.72 5.44
C HIS A 154 -11.05 6.43 6.05
N VAL A 155 -11.46 6.44 7.32
CA VAL A 155 -12.22 5.31 7.92
C VAL A 155 -13.50 5.02 7.15
N GLU A 156 -14.26 6.04 6.76
CA GLU A 156 -15.46 5.89 5.93
C GLU A 156 -15.11 5.33 4.55
N PHE A 157 -14.02 5.81 3.94
CA PHE A 157 -13.53 5.30 2.66
C PHE A 157 -13.15 3.82 2.74
N ALA A 158 -12.41 3.41 3.77
CA ALA A 158 -12.04 2.02 3.98
C ALA A 158 -13.27 1.11 4.11
N ASN A 159 -14.23 1.47 4.97
CA ASN A 159 -15.45 0.67 5.11
C ASN A 159 -16.23 0.56 3.79
N ARG A 160 -16.34 1.67 3.04
CA ARG A 160 -16.99 1.67 1.73
C ARG A 160 -16.24 0.79 0.73
N ALA A 161 -14.92 0.89 0.66
CA ALA A 161 -14.10 0.08 -0.24
C ALA A 161 -14.21 -1.42 0.05
N MET A 162 -14.21 -1.81 1.34
CA MET A 162 -14.40 -3.21 1.73
C MET A 162 -15.77 -3.74 1.29
N ALA A 163 -16.83 -2.94 1.47
CA ALA A 163 -18.18 -3.29 1.03
C ALA A 163 -18.28 -3.35 -0.52
N ASP A 164 -17.70 -2.37 -1.21
CA ASP A 164 -17.61 -2.33 -2.67
C ASP A 164 -16.84 -3.52 -3.23
N ASN A 165 -15.95 -4.16 -2.46
CA ASN A 165 -15.24 -5.37 -2.87
C ASN A 165 -15.85 -6.67 -2.34
N GLY A 166 -17.02 -6.60 -1.70
CA GLY A 166 -17.78 -7.77 -1.28
C GLY A 166 -17.17 -8.51 -0.08
N PHE A 167 -16.41 -7.80 0.76
CA PHE A 167 -16.01 -8.31 2.06
C PHE A 167 -17.10 -8.08 3.09
N SER A 168 -17.29 -9.04 3.96
CA SER A 168 -18.25 -8.99 5.06
C SER A 168 -17.59 -8.51 6.36
N ASN A 169 -18.39 -8.03 7.32
CA ASN A 169 -17.91 -7.61 8.64
C ASN A 169 -17.32 -8.78 9.49
N GLN A 170 -17.39 -10.03 8.99
CA GLN A 170 -16.69 -11.16 9.59
C GLN A 170 -15.27 -11.32 9.06
N GLU A 171 -15.01 -10.79 7.85
CA GLU A 171 -13.72 -10.86 7.16
C GLU A 171 -12.85 -9.63 7.47
N PHE A 172 -13.44 -8.50 7.86
CA PHE A 172 -12.66 -7.29 8.16
C PHE A 172 -13.18 -6.48 9.35
N ARG A 173 -12.26 -5.68 9.91
CA ARG A 173 -12.56 -4.59 10.84
C ARG A 173 -11.71 -3.36 10.53
N ILE A 174 -12.31 -2.18 10.51
CA ILE A 174 -11.61 -0.90 10.42
C ILE A 174 -11.69 -0.21 11.77
N ILE A 175 -10.55 0.17 12.33
CA ILE A 175 -10.41 0.78 13.64
C ILE A 175 -10.06 2.25 13.45
N HIS A 176 -10.90 3.15 13.97
CA HIS A 176 -10.57 4.57 14.10
C HIS A 176 -9.63 4.75 15.28
N GLY A 177 -8.33 4.88 15.02
CA GLY A 177 -7.30 4.86 16.04
C GLY A 177 -5.89 5.01 15.48
N ILE A 178 -4.91 4.97 16.36
CA ILE A 178 -3.50 5.16 16.03
C ILE A 178 -2.70 3.90 16.36
N ALA A 179 -1.86 3.44 15.42
CA ALA A 179 -0.88 2.40 15.73
C ALA A 179 0.25 2.99 16.58
N ALA A 180 0.54 2.36 17.71
CA ALA A 180 1.54 2.84 18.65
C ALA A 180 2.30 1.69 19.30
N PRO A 181 3.45 1.94 19.94
CA PRO A 181 4.18 0.90 20.67
C PRO A 181 3.39 0.25 21.82
N GLN A 182 2.45 0.98 22.42
CA GLN A 182 1.65 0.56 23.56
C GLN A 182 0.23 1.10 23.43
N ASP A 183 -0.71 0.41 24.07
CA ASP A 183 -2.10 0.87 24.16
C ASP A 183 -2.20 2.16 24.97
N GLY A 184 -3.09 3.06 24.56
CA GLY A 184 -3.27 4.34 25.23
C GLY A 184 -4.05 5.34 24.39
N TYR A 185 -3.57 6.57 24.35
CA TYR A 185 -4.16 7.66 23.58
C TYR A 185 -3.08 8.47 22.87
N ALA A 186 -3.38 8.91 21.65
CA ALA A 186 -2.54 9.78 20.85
C ALA A 186 -3.35 10.97 20.33
N LEU A 187 -2.67 12.04 19.95
CA LEU A 187 -3.30 13.17 19.27
C LEU A 187 -3.16 12.98 17.77
N PHE A 188 -4.23 13.22 17.02
CA PHE A 188 -4.23 13.21 15.56
C PHE A 188 -4.68 14.58 15.03
N PRO A 189 -4.04 15.14 13.99
CA PRO A 189 -4.43 16.42 13.42
C PRO A 189 -5.87 16.41 12.89
N VAL A 190 -6.60 17.53 13.05
CA VAL A 190 -7.92 17.68 12.43
C VAL A 190 -7.77 17.90 10.93
N VAL A 191 -8.24 16.94 10.12
CA VAL A 191 -8.25 17.02 8.66
C VAL A 191 -9.61 17.53 8.18
N LYS A 192 -9.65 18.61 7.40
CA LYS A 192 -10.91 19.23 6.93
C LYS A 192 -11.41 18.67 5.59
N ASN A 193 -10.53 18.08 4.78
CA ASN A 193 -10.86 17.53 3.47
C ASN A 193 -10.06 16.23 3.24
N ALA A 194 -10.63 15.11 3.65
CA ALA A 194 -10.00 13.80 3.64
C ALA A 194 -9.54 13.35 2.25
N GLY A 195 -10.36 13.53 1.20
CA GLY A 195 -9.99 13.15 -0.17
C GLY A 195 -8.84 13.97 -0.77
N ALA A 196 -8.58 15.17 -0.24
CA ALA A 196 -7.52 16.06 -0.71
C ALA A 196 -6.28 16.09 0.20
N THR A 197 -6.35 15.49 1.39
CA THR A 197 -5.28 15.53 2.40
C THR A 197 -4.98 14.11 2.84
N TRP A 198 -3.79 13.65 2.50
CA TRP A 198 -3.25 12.36 2.91
C TRP A 198 -1.95 12.59 3.69
N GLY A 199 -1.58 11.64 4.55
CA GLY A 199 -0.28 11.64 5.19
C GLY A 199 -0.16 12.47 6.49
N SER A 200 -1.17 12.44 7.37
CA SER A 200 -1.09 13.14 8.67
C SER A 200 -0.37 12.32 9.73
N GLU A 201 0.56 12.95 10.46
CA GLU A 201 1.37 12.31 11.51
C GLU A 201 0.73 12.51 12.92
N PRO A 202 0.56 11.44 13.72
CA PRO A 202 0.07 11.55 15.09
C PRO A 202 1.15 12.01 16.07
N VAL A 203 0.75 12.68 17.15
CA VAL A 203 1.61 12.94 18.30
C VAL A 203 1.39 11.86 19.35
N ILE A 204 2.41 11.03 19.54
CA ILE A 204 2.46 9.95 20.53
C ILE A 204 3.16 10.48 21.80
N ASN A 205 2.83 9.90 22.97
CA ASN A 205 3.43 10.22 24.28
C ASN A 205 3.14 11.63 24.85
N ALA A 206 2.12 12.33 24.36
CA ALA A 206 1.66 13.58 24.97
C ALA A 206 1.05 13.32 26.36
N THR A 207 1.38 14.16 27.34
CA THR A 207 0.78 14.07 28.69
C THR A 207 -0.72 14.38 28.65
N PRO A 208 -1.52 13.93 29.62
CA PRO A 208 -2.96 14.25 29.66
C PRO A 208 -3.25 15.76 29.55
N GLU A 209 -2.43 16.60 30.16
CA GLU A 209 -2.55 18.07 30.10
C GLU A 209 -2.29 18.59 28.69
N GLN A 210 -1.20 18.14 28.05
CA GLN A 210 -0.88 18.51 26.66
C GLN A 210 -1.97 18.08 25.68
N ARG A 211 -2.57 16.90 25.91
CA ARG A 211 -3.69 16.43 25.07
C ARG A 211 -4.93 17.28 25.26
N ALA A 212 -5.29 17.60 26.49
CA ALA A 212 -6.43 18.48 26.78
C ALA A 212 -6.25 19.88 26.15
N GLU A 213 -5.05 20.46 26.25
CA GLU A 213 -4.72 21.75 25.64
C GLU A 213 -4.81 21.72 24.10
N ALA A 214 -4.25 20.68 23.47
CA ALA A 214 -4.25 20.53 22.02
C ALA A 214 -5.66 20.34 21.45
N VAL A 215 -6.50 19.57 22.14
CA VAL A 215 -7.92 19.39 21.79
C VAL A 215 -8.69 20.69 21.97
N GLN A 216 -8.46 21.41 23.08
CA GLN A 216 -9.11 22.72 23.32
C GLN A 216 -8.71 23.77 22.28
N ALA A 217 -7.47 23.74 21.80
CA ALA A 217 -6.99 24.60 20.72
C ALA A 217 -7.64 24.28 19.36
N GLY A 218 -8.30 23.12 19.23
CA GLY A 218 -9.07 22.72 18.05
C GLY A 218 -8.23 22.24 16.86
N GLY A 219 -6.91 22.09 17.04
CA GLY A 219 -5.99 21.60 16.00
C GLY A 219 -5.87 20.08 15.96
N TYR A 220 -6.26 19.40 17.04
CA TYR A 220 -6.11 17.96 17.21
C TYR A 220 -7.37 17.31 17.78
N ILE A 221 -7.55 16.03 17.47
CA ILE A 221 -8.45 15.11 18.15
C ILE A 221 -7.65 14.09 18.96
N GLU A 222 -8.20 13.63 20.08
CA GLU A 222 -7.64 12.52 20.83
C GLU A 222 -8.24 11.20 20.32
N LEU A 223 -7.39 10.23 20.02
CA LEU A 223 -7.79 8.92 19.53
C LEU A 223 -7.17 7.80 20.37
N PRO A 224 -7.85 6.64 20.51
CA PRO A 224 -7.23 5.45 21.08
C PRO A 224 -5.99 5.04 20.28
N ALA A 225 -4.93 4.71 21.00
CA ALA A 225 -3.70 4.15 20.47
C ALA A 225 -3.65 2.65 20.78
N TYR A 226 -3.18 1.84 19.82
CA TYR A 226 -3.16 0.39 19.91
C TYR A 226 -1.78 -0.18 19.58
N SER A 227 -1.32 -1.09 20.44
CA SER A 227 -0.15 -1.95 20.22
C SER A 227 -0.43 -3.02 19.15
N LEU A 228 0.66 -3.53 18.55
CA LEU A 228 0.57 -4.64 17.61
C LEU A 228 -0.05 -5.88 18.24
N SER A 229 0.32 -6.22 19.48
CA SER A 229 -0.29 -7.35 20.20
C SER A 229 -1.81 -7.20 20.36
N SER A 230 -2.29 -6.00 20.73
CA SER A 230 -3.73 -5.74 20.86
C SER A 230 -4.47 -5.81 19.53
N LEU A 231 -3.87 -5.28 18.45
CA LEU A 231 -4.42 -5.38 17.10
C LEU A 231 -4.39 -6.82 16.56
N ALA A 232 -3.35 -7.60 16.88
CA ALA A 232 -3.23 -8.99 16.47
C ALA A 232 -4.07 -9.93 17.35
N ASN A 233 -4.49 -9.49 18.55
CA ASN A 233 -5.09 -10.36 19.56
C ASN A 233 -4.24 -11.63 19.78
N ASP A 234 -2.92 -11.45 19.83
CA ASP A 234 -1.91 -12.52 19.94
C ASP A 234 -1.93 -13.60 18.83
N GLU A 235 -2.67 -13.40 17.74
CA GLU A 235 -2.72 -14.31 16.59
C GLU A 235 -1.65 -13.98 15.54
N PRO A 236 -1.08 -14.99 14.82
CA PRO A 236 -0.09 -14.75 13.77
C PRO A 236 -0.65 -13.93 12.60
N VAL A 237 0.12 -12.95 12.14
CA VAL A 237 -0.18 -12.04 11.03
C VAL A 237 0.70 -12.41 9.83
N ASP A 238 0.08 -12.69 8.70
CA ASP A 238 0.79 -13.03 7.46
C ASP A 238 1.43 -11.80 6.82
N LEU A 239 0.70 -10.68 6.82
CA LEU A 239 1.19 -9.38 6.34
C LEU A 239 0.90 -8.27 7.35
N LEU A 240 1.95 -7.62 7.83
CA LEU A 240 1.84 -6.30 8.45
C LEU A 240 2.24 -5.25 7.40
N HIS A 241 1.28 -4.48 6.92
CA HIS A 241 1.55 -3.29 6.11
C HIS A 241 1.67 -2.06 7.02
N ILE A 242 2.73 -1.28 6.84
CA ILE A 242 3.03 -0.11 7.66
C ILE A 242 3.20 1.11 6.73
N ASP A 243 2.31 2.07 6.85
CA ASP A 243 2.37 3.36 6.16
C ASP A 243 1.92 4.47 7.11
N ILE A 244 2.82 4.83 8.03
CA ILE A 244 2.54 5.76 9.13
C ILE A 244 3.54 6.93 9.14
N GLN A 245 3.59 7.65 8.03
CA GLN A 245 4.02 9.06 7.92
C GLN A 245 5.12 9.52 8.88
N GLY A 246 6.29 8.89 8.82
CA GLY A 246 7.49 9.28 9.57
C GLY A 246 7.72 8.51 10.87
N GLY A 247 6.69 7.84 11.39
CA GLY A 247 6.75 7.03 12.60
C GLY A 247 7.27 5.60 12.40
N GLU A 248 7.63 5.21 11.18
CA GLU A 248 7.88 3.80 10.82
C GLU A 248 9.04 3.18 11.59
N ALA A 249 10.19 3.85 11.60
CA ALA A 249 11.39 3.35 12.26
C ALA A 249 11.20 3.25 13.78
N ASP A 250 10.49 4.21 14.38
CA ASP A 250 10.21 4.23 15.82
C ASP A 250 9.23 3.13 16.20
N PHE A 251 8.20 2.91 15.39
CA PHE A 251 7.26 1.81 15.56
C PHE A 251 7.97 0.45 15.46
N VAL A 252 8.76 0.23 14.40
CA VAL A 252 9.50 -1.03 14.21
C VAL A 252 10.44 -1.31 15.38
N ALA A 253 11.22 -0.32 15.81
CA ALA A 253 12.14 -0.48 16.94
C ALA A 253 11.41 -0.81 18.24
N SER A 254 10.28 -0.17 18.49
CA SER A 254 9.53 -0.33 19.75
C SER A 254 8.68 -1.61 19.77
N ALA A 255 8.17 -2.04 18.62
CA ALA A 255 7.33 -3.23 18.47
C ALA A 255 8.12 -4.50 18.15
N LEU A 256 9.46 -4.46 18.15
CA LEU A 256 10.32 -5.55 17.67
C LEU A 256 10.02 -6.92 18.32
N SER A 257 9.71 -6.93 19.62
CA SER A 257 9.31 -8.16 20.33
C SER A 257 8.04 -8.77 19.74
N ASP A 258 7.02 -7.94 19.51
CA ASP A 258 5.73 -8.36 18.96
C ASP A 258 5.88 -8.76 17.49
N LEU A 259 6.66 -8.00 16.70
CA LEU A 259 6.98 -8.33 15.31
C LEU A 259 7.59 -9.73 15.22
N ASN A 260 8.61 -10.02 16.04
CA ASN A 260 9.29 -11.31 16.04
C ASN A 260 8.35 -12.47 16.39
N LYS A 261 7.38 -12.24 17.28
CA LYS A 261 6.43 -13.25 17.76
C LYS A 261 5.26 -13.48 16.80
N LEU A 262 4.74 -12.40 16.21
CA LEU A 262 3.42 -12.40 15.59
C LEU A 262 3.47 -12.26 14.06
N VAL A 263 4.47 -11.60 13.49
CA VAL A 263 4.42 -11.16 12.08
C VAL A 263 5.35 -12.00 11.20
N ARG A 264 4.80 -12.57 10.13
CA ARG A 264 5.55 -13.38 9.15
C ARG A 264 6.21 -12.53 8.07
N TYR A 265 5.52 -11.50 7.60
CA TYR A 265 6.00 -10.61 6.55
C TYR A 265 5.60 -9.16 6.82
N ILE A 266 6.51 -8.23 6.57
CA ILE A 266 6.27 -6.79 6.68
C ILE A 266 6.41 -6.18 5.29
N VAL A 267 5.48 -5.28 4.94
CA VAL A 267 5.68 -4.31 3.85
C VAL A 267 5.58 -2.93 4.47
N ILE A 268 6.56 -2.07 4.20
CA ILE A 268 6.65 -0.75 4.81
C ILE A 268 6.88 0.32 3.75
N GLY A 269 5.97 1.28 3.66
CA GLY A 269 6.16 2.55 2.96
C GLY A 269 7.04 3.45 3.83
N THR A 270 8.09 4.06 3.26
CA THR A 270 9.12 4.77 4.03
C THR A 270 9.26 6.22 3.59
N HIS A 271 9.09 7.14 4.51
CA HIS A 271 9.01 8.58 4.21
C HIS A 271 10.35 9.32 4.28
N SER A 272 11.48 8.60 4.46
CA SER A 272 12.82 9.17 4.29
C SER A 272 13.91 8.11 4.17
N ARG A 273 15.03 8.48 3.53
CA ARG A 273 16.25 7.64 3.48
C ARG A 273 16.84 7.35 4.86
N GLN A 274 16.63 8.24 5.84
CA GLN A 274 17.08 8.01 7.21
C GLN A 274 16.23 6.95 7.91
N ILE A 275 14.91 7.00 7.73
CA ILE A 275 13.97 6.02 8.26
C ILE A 275 14.30 4.63 7.70
N GLU A 276 14.50 4.52 6.40
CA GLU A 276 14.92 3.27 5.74
C GLU A 276 16.18 2.66 6.36
N GLY A 277 17.21 3.49 6.60
CA GLY A 277 18.46 3.06 7.22
C GLY A 277 18.27 2.53 8.63
N ARG A 278 17.43 3.18 9.43
CA ARG A 278 17.11 2.76 10.81
C ARG A 278 16.32 1.45 10.85
N ILE A 279 15.38 1.27 9.92
CA ILE A 279 14.63 0.02 9.77
C ILE A 279 15.58 -1.11 9.37
N LEU A 280 16.46 -0.87 8.38
CA LEU A 280 17.49 -1.83 7.96
C LEU A 280 18.35 -2.28 9.15
N GLU A 281 18.89 -1.33 9.91
CA GLU A 281 19.71 -1.60 11.10
C GLU A 281 18.96 -2.47 12.12
N THR A 282 17.72 -2.09 12.43
CA THR A 282 16.89 -2.75 13.44
C THR A 282 16.52 -4.19 13.04
N LEU A 283 15.95 -4.35 11.85
CA LEU A 283 15.42 -5.64 11.39
C LEU A 283 16.54 -6.63 11.05
N LEU A 284 17.64 -6.19 10.44
CA LEU A 284 18.80 -7.05 10.19
C LEU A 284 19.44 -7.52 11.51
N ALA A 285 19.56 -6.64 12.50
CA ALA A 285 20.09 -7.02 13.83
C ALA A 285 19.19 -8.06 14.52
N ALA A 286 17.88 -8.02 14.27
CA ALA A 286 16.91 -9.00 14.75
C ALA A 286 16.82 -10.29 13.89
N GLY A 287 17.61 -10.38 12.81
CA GLY A 287 17.67 -11.55 11.94
C GLY A 287 16.59 -11.63 10.86
N TRP A 288 15.81 -10.57 10.64
CA TRP A 288 14.87 -10.50 9.52
C TRP A 288 15.61 -10.43 8.18
N GLN A 289 14.93 -10.85 7.12
CA GLN A 289 15.49 -10.89 5.77
C GLN A 289 14.79 -9.86 4.87
N LEU A 290 15.55 -8.94 4.30
CA LEU A 290 15.06 -8.02 3.28
C LEU A 290 14.85 -8.79 1.97
N GLU A 291 13.60 -8.90 1.51
CA GLU A 291 13.25 -9.60 0.26
C GLU A 291 12.93 -8.63 -0.90
N MET A 292 12.52 -7.41 -0.59
CA MET A 292 12.23 -6.35 -1.56
C MET A 292 12.70 -4.99 -1.01
N GLU A 293 13.33 -4.17 -1.84
CA GLU A 293 13.67 -2.81 -1.51
C GLU A 293 13.57 -1.91 -2.74
N ARG A 294 12.90 -0.77 -2.59
CA ARG A 294 13.07 0.37 -3.47
C ARG A 294 13.32 1.61 -2.61
N PRO A 295 14.53 2.19 -2.67
CA PRO A 295 14.82 3.50 -2.10
C PRO A 295 13.76 4.55 -2.41
N ALA A 296 13.47 5.42 -1.44
CA ALA A 296 12.76 6.65 -1.67
C ALA A 296 13.49 7.46 -2.77
N ILE A 297 12.71 7.93 -3.74
CA ILE A 297 13.24 8.69 -4.87
C ILE A 297 13.39 10.13 -4.41
N VAL A 298 14.63 10.62 -4.43
CA VAL A 298 14.98 11.94 -3.91
C VAL A 298 15.42 12.84 -5.06
N GLY A 299 14.81 14.04 -5.11
CA GLY A 299 15.30 15.16 -5.90
C GLY A 299 16.09 16.16 -5.04
N ILE A 300 16.77 17.11 -5.68
CA ILE A 300 17.40 18.25 -4.98
C ILE A 300 16.59 19.51 -5.28
N VAL A 301 16.06 20.14 -4.23
CA VAL A 301 15.35 21.43 -4.30
C VAL A 301 16.11 22.41 -3.42
N ASP A 302 16.57 23.52 -4.00
CA ASP A 302 17.35 24.56 -3.32
C ASP A 302 18.56 24.01 -2.52
N GLY A 303 19.25 23.02 -3.09
CA GLY A 303 20.42 22.39 -2.48
C GLY A 303 20.10 21.42 -1.35
N ARG A 304 18.83 21.10 -1.10
CA ARG A 304 18.37 20.15 -0.08
C ARG A 304 17.71 18.93 -0.72
N PRO A 305 17.94 17.72 -0.18
CA PRO A 305 17.20 16.54 -0.62
C PRO A 305 15.71 16.70 -0.28
N ALA A 306 14.85 16.39 -1.24
CA ALA A 306 13.40 16.35 -1.07
C ALA A 306 12.89 15.01 -1.63
N ILE A 307 12.07 14.32 -0.84
CA ILE A 307 11.40 13.09 -1.26
C ILE A 307 10.40 13.46 -2.36
N GLN A 308 10.50 12.76 -3.50
CA GLN A 308 9.57 12.87 -4.61
C GLN A 308 8.61 11.68 -4.63
N VAL A 309 9.10 10.52 -4.18
CA VAL A 309 8.34 9.29 -4.00
C VAL A 309 8.89 8.61 -2.75
N ASP A 310 8.02 8.18 -1.86
CA ASP A 310 8.37 7.38 -0.68
C ASP A 310 9.10 6.10 -1.09
N GLY A 311 9.86 5.49 -0.19
CA GLY A 311 10.52 4.21 -0.42
C GLY A 311 9.63 3.04 -0.03
N VAL A 312 10.03 1.82 -0.36
CA VAL A 312 9.37 0.60 0.12
C VAL A 312 10.40 -0.45 0.53
N GLN A 313 10.10 -1.18 1.60
CA GLN A 313 10.83 -2.37 1.99
C GLN A 313 9.88 -3.54 2.28
N GLY A 314 10.23 -4.74 1.83
CA GLY A 314 9.54 -6.00 2.12
C GLY A 314 10.45 -6.93 2.91
N TRP A 315 9.99 -7.39 4.08
CA TRP A 315 10.80 -8.13 5.04
C TRP A 315 10.14 -9.44 5.45
N ARG A 316 10.91 -10.54 5.42
CA ARG A 316 10.48 -11.84 5.92
C ARG A 316 11.05 -12.14 7.30
N ASN A 317 10.21 -12.67 8.17
CA ASN A 317 10.61 -13.24 9.45
C ASN A 317 11.04 -14.70 9.26
N PRO A 318 12.33 -15.06 9.40
CA PRO A 318 12.75 -16.45 9.28
C PRO A 318 12.43 -17.28 10.53
N ASN A 319 12.07 -16.65 11.66
CA ASN A 319 11.81 -17.33 12.93
C ASN A 319 10.40 -17.90 13.02
N LEU A 320 9.48 -17.43 12.17
CA LEU A 320 8.14 -17.98 12.06
C LEU A 320 8.09 -18.93 10.87
N THR A 321 7.74 -20.18 11.14
CA THR A 321 7.54 -21.18 10.10
C THR A 321 6.42 -20.72 9.18
N LEU A 322 6.68 -20.77 7.88
CA LEU A 322 5.63 -20.62 6.88
C LEU A 322 4.67 -21.81 7.04
N PRO A 323 3.35 -21.55 7.04
CA PRO A 323 2.34 -22.59 7.29
C PRO A 323 2.34 -23.73 6.27
#